data_AF-A0A7X6SRV7-F1
#
_entry.id   AF-A0A7X6SRV7-F1
#
_cell.length_a   1.000
_cell.length_b   1.000
_cell.length_c   1.000
_cell.angle_alpha   90.00
_cell.angle_beta   90.00
_cell.angle_gamma   90.00
#
_symmetry.space_group_name_H-M   'P 1'
#
loop_
_entity.id
_entity.type
_entity.pdbx_description
1 polymer ?
#
loop_
_entity_poly.entity_id
_entity_poly.type
_entity_poly.pdbx_seq_one_letter_code
_entity_poly.pdbx_strand_id
1 'polypeptide(L)'
;ALPGDTLEIRTGEVYIDGKHVQENKTQQTTYIVGTNGTTINPRAFERLGISRSDVNMLSGSAYYLPLTKSNAETISGFSNVISTTAVYARKGEYAPQIFPYDPVRAWNEDNFGPVWIPRKGVEVKIDTSNICLYERIIDVYEENDLRTENGRIYINGIESDSYTFKMDYYFMMGDNRHNSADSRWWGFVPEDHIVGKPKVIWLSLNKEGRGLRKIRLNRMFMKIR
;
A
#
# COMPACT_ATOMS: atom_id res chain seq x y z
N ALA A 1 -8.83 -0.45 -4.98
CA ALA A 1 -9.80 0.30 -5.80
C ALA A 1 -10.19 -0.56 -6.98
N LEU A 2 -11.44 -0.45 -7.42
CA LEU A 2 -12.06 -1.21 -8.51
C LEU A 2 -11.94 -0.45 -9.86
N PRO A 3 -12.18 -1.12 -10.99
CA PRO A 3 -12.22 -0.48 -12.30
C PRO A 3 -13.20 0.69 -12.33
N GLY A 4 -12.71 1.87 -12.73
CA GLY A 4 -13.50 3.10 -12.84
C GLY A 4 -13.49 3.98 -11.59
N ASP A 5 -13.00 3.49 -10.44
CA ASP A 5 -12.83 4.29 -9.23
C ASP A 5 -11.73 5.35 -9.42
N THR A 6 -11.78 6.43 -8.65
CA THR A 6 -10.63 7.34 -8.43
C THR A 6 -10.06 7.15 -7.03
N LEU A 7 -8.81 6.69 -6.94
CA LEU A 7 -8.08 6.52 -5.68
C LEU A 7 -7.27 7.77 -5.35
N GLU A 8 -7.33 8.21 -4.10
CA GLU A 8 -6.43 9.21 -3.54
C GLU A 8 -6.00 8.78 -2.13
N ILE A 9 -4.74 9.02 -1.77
CA ILE A 9 -4.21 8.83 -0.42
C ILE A 9 -3.79 10.20 0.10
N ARG A 10 -4.27 10.56 1.29
CA ARG A 10 -3.96 11.83 1.97
C ARG A 10 -3.44 11.54 3.35
N THR A 11 -2.13 11.69 3.57
CA THR A 11 -1.48 11.41 4.86
C THR A 11 -1.83 10.00 5.38
N GLY A 12 -1.68 9.00 4.50
CA GLY A 12 -1.97 7.59 4.78
C GLY A 12 -3.45 7.17 4.74
N GLU A 13 -4.38 8.13 4.76
CA GLU A 13 -5.82 7.88 4.67
C GLU A 13 -6.27 7.71 3.23
N VAL A 14 -7.13 6.72 2.98
CA VAL A 14 -7.57 6.35 1.62
C VAL A 14 -8.91 6.99 1.31
N TYR A 15 -9.04 7.50 0.09
CA TYR A 15 -10.27 8.03 -0.47
C TYR A 15 -10.55 7.34 -1.81
N ILE A 16 -11.80 6.94 -2.02
CA ILE A 16 -12.31 6.40 -3.27
C ILE A 16 -13.45 7.30 -3.73
N ASP A 17 -13.33 7.86 -4.94
CA ASP A 17 -14.26 8.84 -5.51
C ASP A 17 -14.53 10.01 -4.55
N GLY A 18 -13.45 10.47 -3.88
CA GLY A 18 -13.49 11.54 -2.88
C GLY A 18 -14.08 11.15 -1.52
N LYS A 19 -14.57 9.91 -1.34
CA LYS A 19 -15.13 9.42 -0.07
C LYS A 19 -14.06 8.71 0.74
N HIS A 20 -13.95 9.07 2.02
CA HIS A 20 -13.04 8.41 2.96
C HIS A 20 -13.39 6.92 3.09
N VAL A 21 -12.39 6.06 2.94
CA VAL A 21 -12.50 4.62 3.19
C VAL A 21 -12.12 4.36 4.63
N GLN A 22 -13.06 3.78 5.37
CA GLN A 22 -12.82 3.43 6.76
C GLN A 22 -11.66 2.44 6.89
N GLU A 23 -10.69 2.77 7.74
CA GLU A 23 -9.57 1.89 8.10
C GLU A 23 -10.07 0.52 8.58
N ASN A 24 -9.40 -0.55 8.13
CA ASN A 24 -9.63 -1.89 8.65
C ASN A 24 -8.81 -2.11 9.93
N LYS A 25 -9.25 -2.99 10.84
CA LYS A 25 -8.59 -3.21 12.13
C LYS A 25 -7.19 -3.84 12.04
N THR A 26 -6.77 -4.23 10.84
CA THR A 26 -5.50 -4.93 10.58
C THR A 26 -4.45 -4.05 9.92
N GLN A 27 -4.85 -2.87 9.46
CA GLN A 27 -3.97 -1.88 8.85
C GLN A 27 -2.90 -1.46 9.84
N GLN A 28 -1.65 -1.40 9.36
CA GLN A 28 -0.49 -0.97 10.10
C GLN A 28 0.17 0.20 9.40
N THR A 29 0.58 1.17 10.21
CA THR A 29 1.39 2.32 9.83
C THR A 29 2.63 2.30 10.71
N THR A 30 3.73 2.88 10.26
CA THR A 30 4.90 3.07 11.11
C THR A 30 4.61 4.11 12.19
N TYR A 31 4.97 3.77 13.42
CA TYR A 31 5.04 4.69 14.55
C TYR A 31 6.48 4.79 15.07
N ILE A 32 6.85 6.00 15.49
CA ILE A 32 7.94 6.22 16.43
C ILE A 32 7.36 6.19 17.84
N VAL A 33 7.84 5.27 18.67
CA VAL A 33 7.46 5.13 20.07
C VAL A 33 8.62 5.59 20.95
N GLY A 34 8.47 6.75 21.59
CA GLY A 34 9.43 7.29 22.54
C GLY A 34 9.18 6.79 23.96
N THR A 35 10.25 6.48 24.68
CA THR A 35 10.23 6.04 26.08
C THR A 35 11.02 6.99 26.97
N ASN A 36 10.84 6.87 28.29
CA ASN A 36 11.60 7.61 29.29
C ASN A 36 13.05 7.12 29.49
N GLY A 37 13.58 6.33 28.56
CA GLY A 37 14.88 5.65 28.67
C GLY A 37 14.78 4.22 29.20
N THR A 38 13.61 3.81 29.70
CA THR A 38 13.34 2.40 30.04
C THR A 38 12.72 1.68 28.86
N THR A 39 13.34 0.59 28.42
CA THR A 39 12.87 -0.22 27.30
C THR A 39 11.51 -0.88 27.58
N ILE A 40 10.72 -1.10 26.53
CA ILE A 40 9.45 -1.83 26.63
C ILE A 40 9.77 -3.32 26.79
N ASN A 41 9.09 -3.98 27.73
CA ASN A 41 9.24 -5.42 27.96
C ASN A 41 8.92 -6.19 26.65
N PRO A 42 9.84 -7.01 26.13
CA PRO A 42 9.63 -7.75 24.87
C PRO A 42 8.36 -8.62 24.84
N ARG A 43 7.92 -9.12 25.99
CA ARG A 43 6.66 -9.90 26.09
C ARG A 43 5.41 -9.08 25.77
N ALA A 44 5.48 -7.75 25.91
CA ALA A 44 4.38 -6.86 25.53
C ALA A 44 4.17 -6.89 24.01
N PHE A 45 5.26 -6.86 23.22
CA PHE A 45 5.19 -6.95 21.76
C PHE A 45 4.59 -8.29 21.30
N GLU A 46 5.02 -9.40 21.91
CA GLU A 46 4.47 -10.74 21.63
C GLU A 46 2.95 -10.79 21.89
N ARG A 47 2.49 -10.21 23.00
CA ARG A 47 1.06 -10.16 23.36
C ARG A 47 0.25 -9.30 22.39
N LEU A 48 0.85 -8.25 21.85
CA LEU A 48 0.25 -7.39 20.81
C LEU A 48 0.37 -7.97 19.40
N GLY A 49 1.00 -9.14 19.25
CA GLY A 49 1.19 -9.80 17.96
C GLY A 49 2.21 -9.12 17.05
N ILE A 50 3.09 -8.28 17.61
CA ILE A 50 4.18 -7.63 16.89
C ILE A 50 5.35 -8.62 16.82
N SER A 51 5.81 -8.93 15.60
CA SER A 51 6.92 -9.86 15.38
C SER A 51 8.22 -9.27 15.90
N ARG A 52 9.13 -10.09 16.43
CA ARG A 52 10.46 -9.62 16.85
C ARG A 52 11.27 -9.04 15.70
N SER A 53 11.05 -9.54 14.47
CA SER A 53 11.65 -8.98 13.25
C SER A 53 11.23 -7.54 12.96
N ASP A 54 10.08 -7.12 13.51
CA ASP A 54 9.47 -5.82 13.22
C ASP A 54 9.79 -4.82 14.34
N VAL A 55 10.37 -5.28 15.45
CA VAL A 55 10.80 -4.45 16.57
C VAL A 55 12.16 -3.84 16.27
N ASN A 56 12.16 -2.65 15.68
CA ASN A 56 13.37 -1.88 15.42
C ASN A 56 13.57 -0.82 16.50
N MET A 57 14.76 -0.73 17.07
CA MET A 57 15.12 0.28 18.05
C MET A 57 16.01 1.32 17.37
N LEU A 58 15.54 2.57 17.30
CA LEU A 58 16.29 3.68 16.70
C LEU A 58 17.37 4.20 17.63
N SER A 59 17.07 4.22 18.94
CA SER A 59 17.97 4.64 20.01
C SER A 59 17.59 3.90 21.30
N GLY A 60 18.42 4.01 22.35
CA GLY A 60 18.11 3.40 23.65
C GLY A 60 16.77 3.85 24.28
N SER A 61 16.11 4.85 23.72
CA SER A 61 14.83 5.37 24.19
C SER A 61 13.73 5.45 23.12
N ALA A 62 13.95 5.01 21.88
CA ALA A 62 12.96 5.12 20.81
C ALA A 62 12.87 3.87 19.92
N TYR A 63 11.65 3.47 19.60
CA TYR A 63 11.34 2.37 18.69
C TYR A 63 10.73 2.87 17.38
N TYR A 64 10.96 2.13 16.30
CA TYR A 64 10.33 2.28 15.00
C TYR A 64 9.54 1.00 14.71
N LEU A 65 8.22 1.08 14.80
CA LEU A 65 7.34 -0.10 14.84
C LEU A 65 6.21 0.03 13.81
N PRO A 66 5.95 -0.99 12.99
CA PRO A 66 4.68 -1.08 12.27
C PRO A 66 3.59 -1.48 13.26
N LEU A 67 2.64 -0.58 13.50
CA LEU A 67 1.56 -0.78 14.47
C LEU A 67 0.22 -0.55 13.82
N THR A 68 -0.78 -1.34 14.24
CA THR A 68 -2.17 -0.94 14.09
C THR A 68 -2.46 0.24 15.02
N LYS A 69 -3.47 1.04 14.70
CA LYS A 69 -3.91 2.14 15.57
C LYS A 69 -4.20 1.68 17.00
N SER A 70 -4.88 0.53 17.15
CA SER A 70 -5.18 -0.06 18.46
C SER A 70 -3.92 -0.52 19.23
N ASN A 71 -2.91 -1.04 18.52
CA ASN A 71 -1.63 -1.40 19.16
C ASN A 71 -0.88 -0.14 19.62
N ALA A 72 -0.88 0.93 18.82
CA ALA A 72 -0.28 2.20 19.19
C ALA A 72 -0.97 2.81 20.42
N GLU A 73 -2.31 2.83 20.45
CA GLU A 73 -3.10 3.26 21.61
C GLU A 73 -2.76 2.43 22.85
N THR A 74 -2.65 1.10 22.73
CA THR A 74 -2.30 0.24 23.86
C THR A 74 -0.89 0.53 24.39
N ILE A 75 0.09 0.72 23.49
CA ILE A 75 1.48 1.02 23.86
C ILE A 75 1.59 2.41 24.51
N SER A 76 0.80 3.39 24.07
CA SER A 76 0.79 4.73 24.67
C SER A 76 0.40 4.74 26.15
N GLY A 77 -0.31 3.71 26.62
CA GLY A 77 -0.69 3.55 28.03
C GLY A 77 0.40 2.93 28.92
N PHE A 78 1.54 2.53 28.37
CA PHE A 78 2.63 1.96 29.17
C PHE A 78 3.34 3.05 29.97
N SER A 79 3.63 2.80 31.25
CA SER A 79 4.19 3.80 32.17
C SER A 79 5.57 4.33 31.77
N ASN A 80 6.29 3.59 30.93
CA ASN A 80 7.60 3.98 30.41
C ASN A 80 7.55 4.61 29.01
N VAL A 81 6.37 4.72 28.39
CA VAL A 81 6.17 5.35 27.07
C VAL A 81 5.79 6.82 27.26
N ILE A 82 6.46 7.71 26.53
CA ILE A 82 6.23 9.16 26.56
C ILE A 82 5.45 9.61 25.31
N SER A 83 5.68 8.96 24.17
CA SER A 83 5.05 9.33 22.91
C SER A 83 4.84 8.14 21.98
N THR A 84 3.78 8.23 21.17
CA THR A 84 3.48 7.31 20.07
C THR A 84 3.02 8.13 18.87
N THR A 85 3.92 8.36 17.92
CA THR A 85 3.67 9.26 16.79
C THR A 85 3.71 8.49 15.47
N ALA A 86 2.62 8.53 14.71
CA ALA A 86 2.61 8.00 13.35
C ALA A 86 3.56 8.82 12.46
N VAL A 87 4.35 8.14 11.64
CA VAL A 87 5.29 8.78 10.72
C VAL A 87 4.68 8.75 9.33
N TYR A 88 4.51 9.92 8.72
CA TYR A 88 4.04 10.04 7.35
C TYR A 88 4.98 10.93 6.55
N ALA A 89 5.23 10.55 5.30
CA ALA A 89 5.87 11.42 4.31
C ALA A 89 5.03 12.68 4.08
N ARG A 90 5.68 13.80 3.78
CA ARG A 90 4.97 15.07 3.57
C ARG A 90 4.39 15.13 2.15
N LYS A 91 3.24 15.78 1.98
CA LYS A 91 2.71 16.04 0.63
C LYS A 91 3.72 16.84 -0.20
N GLY A 92 4.03 16.36 -1.40
CA GLY A 92 4.99 16.97 -2.32
C GLY A 92 6.45 16.51 -2.12
N GLU A 93 6.71 15.64 -1.14
CA GLU A 93 7.99 14.95 -1.02
C GLU A 93 8.03 13.80 -2.04
N TYR A 94 8.60 14.05 -3.22
CA TYR A 94 8.64 13.07 -4.29
C TYR A 94 9.45 11.82 -3.91
N ALA A 95 8.82 10.65 -4.02
CA ALA A 95 9.49 9.36 -3.88
C ALA A 95 9.74 8.76 -5.28
N PRO A 96 10.99 8.67 -5.75
CA PRO A 96 11.31 8.24 -7.13
C PRO A 96 10.91 6.80 -7.43
N GLN A 97 10.73 5.99 -6.40
CA GLN A 97 10.31 4.61 -6.51
C GLN A 97 8.79 4.45 -6.54
N ILE A 98 7.99 5.48 -6.21
CA ILE A 98 6.53 5.44 -6.29
C ILE A 98 6.06 5.57 -7.73
N PHE A 99 5.15 4.68 -8.16
CA PHE A 99 4.46 4.78 -9.44
C PHE A 99 3.71 6.12 -9.56
N PRO A 100 3.73 6.81 -10.71
CA PRO A 100 4.27 6.40 -12.00
C PRO A 100 5.72 6.82 -12.26
N TYR A 101 6.53 7.02 -11.21
CA TYR A 101 7.94 7.44 -11.30
C TYR A 101 8.12 8.80 -11.96
N ASP A 102 7.15 9.69 -11.76
CA ASP A 102 7.11 11.03 -12.33
C ASP A 102 7.28 12.12 -11.26
N PRO A 103 8.37 12.92 -11.30
CA PRO A 103 8.62 13.97 -10.33
C PRO A 103 7.60 15.12 -10.39
N VAL A 104 6.90 15.32 -11.51
CA VAL A 104 5.90 16.40 -11.64
C VAL A 104 4.72 16.18 -10.70
N ARG A 105 4.30 14.93 -10.52
CA ARG A 105 3.24 14.54 -9.58
C ARG A 105 3.69 14.64 -8.13
N ALA A 106 4.99 14.44 -7.87
CA ALA A 106 5.60 14.48 -6.54
C ALA A 106 4.85 13.62 -5.49
N TRP A 107 4.38 12.45 -5.91
CA TRP A 107 3.70 11.49 -5.04
C TRP A 107 4.68 10.72 -4.15
N ASN A 108 4.16 10.29 -2.99
CA ASN A 108 4.82 9.36 -2.08
C ASN A 108 3.82 8.31 -1.55
N GLU A 109 4.31 7.37 -0.74
CA GLU A 109 3.55 6.26 -0.17
C GLU A 109 2.34 6.67 0.68
N ASP A 110 2.36 7.90 1.22
CA ASP A 110 1.35 8.47 2.12
C ASP A 110 0.52 9.57 1.47
N ASN A 111 0.96 10.11 0.34
CA ASN A 111 0.29 11.16 -0.41
C ASN A 111 0.39 10.82 -1.90
N PHE A 112 -0.66 10.18 -2.40
CA PHE A 112 -0.68 9.55 -3.71
C PHE A 112 -2.00 9.85 -4.42
N GLY A 113 -1.95 10.05 -5.73
CA GLY A 113 -3.13 10.38 -6.49
C GLY A 113 -3.53 11.87 -6.40
N PRO A 114 -4.73 12.22 -6.87
CA PRO A 114 -5.76 11.29 -7.37
C PRO A 114 -5.31 10.54 -8.62
N VAL A 115 -5.67 9.26 -8.70
CA VAL A 115 -5.47 8.41 -9.88
C VAL A 115 -6.76 7.69 -10.23
N TRP A 116 -7.15 7.76 -11.49
CA TRP A 116 -8.30 7.01 -11.99
C TRP A 116 -7.88 5.60 -12.38
N ILE A 117 -8.66 4.59 -12.00
CA ILE A 117 -8.36 3.19 -12.25
C ILE A 117 -8.99 2.77 -13.58
N PRO A 118 -8.20 2.28 -14.55
CA PRO A 118 -8.72 1.90 -15.86
C PRO A 118 -9.81 0.83 -15.84
N ARG A 119 -10.79 0.99 -16.73
CA ARG A 119 -11.94 0.11 -16.89
C ARG A 119 -12.11 -0.27 -18.34
N LYS A 120 -12.42 -1.54 -18.58
CA LYS A 120 -12.61 -2.11 -19.90
C LYS A 120 -13.63 -1.33 -20.73
N GLY A 121 -13.29 -1.11 -21.99
CA GLY A 121 -14.13 -0.43 -22.97
C GLY A 121 -14.25 1.08 -22.77
N VAL A 122 -13.58 1.67 -21.78
CA VAL A 122 -13.53 3.13 -21.60
C VAL A 122 -12.38 3.68 -22.42
N GLU A 123 -12.68 4.72 -23.21
CA GLU A 123 -11.68 5.53 -23.89
C GLU A 123 -11.25 6.69 -23.00
N VAL A 124 -9.95 6.96 -22.95
CA VAL A 124 -9.37 8.14 -22.30
C VAL A 124 -8.50 8.90 -23.28
N LYS A 125 -8.41 10.22 -23.10
CA LYS A 125 -7.40 11.03 -23.78
C LYS A 125 -6.03 10.78 -23.17
N ILE A 126 -5.02 10.61 -24.02
CA ILE A 126 -3.63 10.42 -23.63
C ILE A 126 -2.76 11.52 -24.21
N ASP A 127 -1.80 11.97 -23.41
CA ASP A 127 -0.78 12.93 -23.80
C ASP A 127 0.48 12.73 -22.94
N THR A 128 1.52 13.53 -23.18
CA THR A 128 2.79 13.43 -22.46
C THR A 128 2.67 13.71 -20.96
N SER A 129 1.58 14.33 -20.50
CA SER A 129 1.36 14.61 -19.07
C SER A 129 0.81 13.38 -18.33
N ASN A 130 0.12 12.47 -19.01
CA ASN A 130 -0.57 11.34 -18.37
C ASN A 130 -0.11 9.96 -18.84
N ILE A 131 0.63 9.85 -19.95
CA ILE A 131 1.01 8.57 -20.53
C ILE A 131 1.79 7.68 -19.57
N CYS A 132 2.58 8.26 -18.66
CA CYS A 132 3.31 7.52 -17.62
C CYS A 132 2.41 6.69 -16.68
N LEU A 133 1.13 7.05 -16.55
CA LEU A 133 0.16 6.26 -15.78
C LEU A 133 -0.27 5.00 -16.53
N TYR A 134 -0.29 5.03 -17.86
CA TYR A 134 -0.89 3.99 -18.69
C TYR A 134 0.13 3.23 -19.55
N GLU A 135 1.40 3.62 -19.55
CA GLU A 135 2.46 3.03 -20.38
C GLU A 135 2.50 1.50 -20.26
N ARG A 136 2.63 0.98 -19.03
CA ARG A 136 2.67 -0.47 -18.78
C ARG A 136 1.37 -1.18 -19.18
N ILE A 137 0.24 -0.50 -19.09
CA ILE A 137 -1.05 -1.06 -19.53
C ILE A 137 -1.02 -1.24 -21.04
N ILE A 138 -0.74 -0.17 -21.78
CA ILE A 138 -0.80 -0.14 -23.23
C ILE A 138 0.27 -1.06 -23.83
N ASP A 139 1.50 -0.95 -23.35
CA ASP A 139 2.67 -1.62 -23.93
C ASP A 139 2.75 -3.10 -23.53
N VAL A 140 2.70 -3.37 -22.22
CA VAL A 140 2.99 -4.70 -21.68
C VAL A 140 1.73 -5.54 -21.50
N TYR A 141 0.71 -5.01 -20.84
CA TYR A 141 -0.46 -5.81 -20.47
C TYR A 141 -1.44 -6.02 -21.62
N GLU A 142 -1.61 -5.02 -22.48
CA GLU A 142 -2.53 -5.08 -23.63
C GLU A 142 -1.80 -5.26 -24.97
N GLU A 143 -0.49 -5.57 -24.90
CA GLU A 143 0.39 -6.00 -25.99
C GLU A 143 0.35 -5.08 -27.23
N ASN A 144 0.64 -3.78 -27.05
CA ASN A 144 0.77 -2.84 -28.16
C ASN A 144 2.20 -2.27 -28.22
N ASP A 145 2.68 -1.84 -29.38
CA ASP A 145 3.93 -1.08 -29.49
C ASP A 145 3.66 0.39 -29.15
N LEU A 146 3.96 0.80 -27.91
CA LEU A 146 3.82 2.19 -27.46
C LEU A 146 5.13 2.95 -27.61
N ARG A 147 5.10 4.09 -28.30
CA ARG A 147 6.25 4.99 -28.45
C ARG A 147 5.88 6.43 -28.15
N THR A 148 6.76 7.14 -27.46
CA THR A 148 6.66 8.60 -27.27
C THR A 148 7.87 9.26 -27.94
N GLU A 149 7.63 10.02 -29.01
CA GLU A 149 8.69 10.66 -29.80
C GLU A 149 8.32 12.12 -30.08
N ASN A 150 9.22 13.05 -29.77
CA ASN A 150 9.05 14.49 -30.03
C ASN A 150 7.71 15.06 -29.50
N GLY A 151 7.25 14.57 -28.36
CA GLY A 151 5.99 15.00 -27.73
C GLY A 151 4.72 14.39 -28.35
N ARG A 152 4.85 13.43 -29.27
CA ARG A 152 3.74 12.67 -29.86
C ARG A 152 3.74 11.24 -29.36
N ILE A 153 2.56 10.66 -29.26
CA ILE A 153 2.37 9.28 -28.83
C ILE A 153 1.95 8.45 -30.04
N TYR A 154 2.56 7.29 -30.22
CA TYR A 154 2.24 6.33 -31.26
C TYR A 154 1.88 5.00 -30.61
N ILE A 155 0.79 4.39 -31.06
CA ILE A 155 0.37 3.05 -30.65
C ILE A 155 0.28 2.21 -31.92
N ASN A 156 1.10 1.15 -31.99
CA ASN A 156 1.22 0.30 -33.17
C ASN A 156 1.55 1.10 -34.46
N GLY A 157 2.40 2.12 -34.32
CA GLY A 157 2.83 3.00 -35.40
C GLY A 157 1.84 4.10 -35.81
N ILE A 158 0.68 4.21 -35.14
CA ILE A 158 -0.34 5.22 -35.42
C ILE A 158 -0.28 6.33 -34.37
N GLU A 159 -0.12 7.58 -34.81
CA GLU A 159 -0.20 8.74 -33.92
C GLU A 159 -1.57 8.76 -33.23
N SER A 160 -1.57 8.74 -31.90
CA SER A 160 -2.76 8.52 -31.07
C SER A 160 -2.85 9.56 -29.97
N ASP A 161 -4.04 10.11 -29.78
CA ASP A 161 -4.37 11.05 -28.69
C ASP A 161 -5.34 10.45 -27.66
N SER A 162 -5.66 9.17 -27.84
CA SER A 162 -6.65 8.43 -27.06
C SER A 162 -6.30 6.95 -27.00
N TYR A 163 -6.82 6.27 -25.98
CA TYR A 163 -6.72 4.83 -25.83
C TYR A 163 -7.98 4.23 -25.21
N THR A 164 -8.43 3.10 -25.75
CA THR A 164 -9.54 2.32 -25.19
C THR A 164 -8.98 1.06 -24.51
N PHE A 165 -9.21 0.93 -23.21
CA PHE A 165 -8.72 -0.21 -22.43
C PHE A 165 -9.45 -1.51 -22.82
N LYS A 166 -8.69 -2.58 -23.05
CA LYS A 166 -9.18 -3.94 -23.35
C LYS A 166 -9.48 -4.74 -22.09
N MET A 167 -8.98 -4.32 -20.93
CA MET A 167 -9.15 -5.00 -19.65
C MET A 167 -9.63 -4.10 -18.52
N ASP A 168 -10.19 -4.73 -17.48
CA ASP A 168 -10.43 -4.11 -16.19
C ASP A 168 -9.14 -4.11 -15.36
N TYR A 169 -8.89 -3.00 -14.64
CA TYR A 169 -7.71 -2.83 -13.82
C TYR A 169 -8.03 -2.56 -12.36
N TYR A 170 -7.10 -2.90 -11.49
CA TYR A 170 -7.28 -2.85 -10.05
C TYR A 170 -6.07 -2.19 -9.38
N PHE A 171 -6.35 -1.47 -8.28
CA PHE A 171 -5.33 -0.96 -7.39
C PHE A 171 -5.33 -1.75 -6.09
N MET A 172 -4.25 -2.46 -5.83
CA MET A 172 -4.06 -3.29 -4.64
C MET A 172 -3.19 -2.55 -3.63
N MET A 173 -3.55 -2.62 -2.36
CA MET A 173 -2.77 -2.02 -1.29
C MET A 173 -2.74 -2.94 -0.08
N GLY A 174 -1.55 -3.15 0.48
CA GLY A 174 -1.36 -4.03 1.63
C GLY A 174 -1.74 -3.36 2.94
N ASP A 175 -2.14 -4.16 3.92
CA ASP A 175 -2.50 -3.67 5.25
C ASP A 175 -1.29 -3.06 5.98
N ASN A 176 -0.08 -3.59 5.81
CA ASN A 176 1.14 -3.00 6.37
C ASN A 176 1.68 -1.90 5.44
N ARG A 177 1.12 -0.70 5.58
CA ARG A 177 1.20 0.39 4.59
C ARG A 177 2.62 0.83 4.26
N HIS A 178 3.56 0.83 5.21
CA HIS A 178 4.95 1.19 4.92
C HIS A 178 5.86 0.00 4.60
N ASN A 179 5.39 -1.24 4.79
CA ASN A 179 6.16 -2.45 4.50
C ASN A 179 5.47 -3.34 3.45
N SER A 180 4.78 -2.72 2.51
CA SER A 180 4.06 -3.41 1.44
C SER A 180 4.53 -2.91 0.09
N ALA A 181 5.06 -3.82 -0.72
CA ALA A 181 5.35 -3.60 -2.13
C ALA A 181 4.07 -3.82 -2.95
N ASP A 182 3.17 -2.83 -2.97
CA ASP A 182 1.86 -2.88 -3.62
C ASP A 182 1.71 -1.88 -4.78
N SER A 183 0.48 -1.64 -5.27
CA SER A 183 0.24 -0.82 -6.47
C SER A 183 0.77 0.61 -6.39
N ARG A 184 1.07 1.13 -5.19
CA ARG A 184 1.80 2.40 -5.04
C ARG A 184 3.20 2.35 -5.64
N TRP A 185 3.82 1.18 -5.66
CA TRP A 185 5.17 0.96 -6.17
C TRP A 185 5.22 0.47 -7.62
N TRP A 186 4.24 -0.33 -8.06
CA TRP A 186 4.29 -0.99 -9.38
C TRP A 186 3.07 -0.75 -10.27
N GLY A 187 2.10 0.06 -9.83
CA GLY A 187 0.94 0.46 -10.64
C GLY A 187 -0.20 -0.55 -10.63
N PHE A 188 -0.96 -0.61 -11.73
CA PHE A 188 -2.21 -1.35 -11.79
C PHE A 188 -2.03 -2.86 -12.02
N VAL A 189 -3.00 -3.65 -11.54
CA VAL A 189 -3.13 -5.09 -11.81
C VAL A 189 -4.23 -5.30 -12.86
N PRO A 190 -3.98 -6.00 -13.98
CA PRO A 190 -5.06 -6.35 -14.90
C PRO A 190 -5.91 -7.52 -14.39
N GLU A 191 -7.15 -7.61 -14.86
CA GLU A 191 -8.14 -8.61 -14.44
C GLU A 191 -7.65 -10.07 -14.60
N ASP A 192 -6.85 -10.34 -15.63
CA ASP A 192 -6.30 -11.67 -15.93
C ASP A 192 -5.17 -12.12 -14.98
N HIS A 193 -4.62 -11.19 -14.19
CA HIS A 193 -3.65 -11.50 -13.13
C HIS A 193 -4.33 -11.80 -11.78
N ILE A 194 -5.67 -11.70 -11.71
CA ILE A 194 -6.43 -11.97 -10.50
C ILE A 194 -6.89 -13.43 -10.47
N VAL A 195 -6.24 -14.23 -9.63
CA VAL A 195 -6.58 -15.65 -9.46
C VAL A 195 -7.89 -15.86 -8.66
N GLY A 196 -8.16 -15.01 -7.66
CA GLY A 196 -9.41 -15.09 -6.89
C GLY A 196 -9.36 -14.41 -5.52
N LYS A 197 -10.46 -14.56 -4.75
CA LYS A 197 -10.62 -13.99 -3.41
C LYS A 197 -10.27 -15.03 -2.32
N PRO A 198 -9.32 -14.76 -1.40
CA PRO A 198 -9.05 -15.66 -0.30
C PRO A 198 -10.25 -15.71 0.67
N LYS A 199 -10.64 -16.91 1.10
CA LYS A 199 -11.86 -17.13 1.93
C LYS A 199 -11.58 -17.48 3.39
N VAL A 200 -10.56 -18.31 3.66
CA VAL A 200 -10.32 -18.89 4.98
C VAL A 200 -8.81 -19.06 5.23
N ILE A 201 -8.38 -18.81 6.46
CA ILE A 201 -7.03 -19.15 6.93
C ILE A 201 -7.02 -20.61 7.38
N TRP A 202 -6.56 -21.54 6.54
CA TRP A 202 -6.56 -22.98 6.91
C TRP A 202 -5.43 -23.36 7.88
N LEU A 203 -4.31 -22.62 7.88
CA LEU A 203 -3.16 -22.83 8.75
C LEU A 203 -2.55 -21.50 9.18
N SER A 204 -2.16 -21.39 10.46
CA SER A 204 -1.42 -20.24 10.96
C SER A 204 -0.35 -20.67 11.96
N LEU A 205 0.90 -20.32 11.65
CA LEU A 205 2.08 -20.70 12.44
C LEU A 205 2.80 -19.45 12.99
N ASN A 206 3.14 -19.48 14.27
CA ASN A 206 4.05 -18.56 14.92
C ASN A 206 5.49 -19.04 14.71
N LYS A 207 6.27 -18.31 13.91
CA LYS A 207 7.69 -18.63 13.66
C LYS A 207 8.50 -18.69 14.96
N GLU A 208 8.11 -17.91 15.96
CA GLU A 208 8.79 -17.80 17.26
C GLU A 208 8.28 -18.82 18.29
N GLY A 209 7.19 -19.53 18.00
CA GLY A 209 6.64 -20.53 18.89
C GLY A 209 7.55 -21.76 19.02
N ARG A 210 7.36 -22.56 20.06
CA ARG A 210 8.03 -23.87 20.23
C ARG A 210 7.01 -25.00 20.34
N GLY A 211 7.28 -26.12 19.68
CA GLY A 211 6.37 -27.28 19.66
C GLY A 211 4.97 -26.91 19.21
N LEU A 212 3.95 -27.43 19.90
CA LEU A 212 2.53 -27.17 19.60
C LEU A 212 2.13 -25.69 19.79
N ARG A 213 2.88 -24.91 20.58
CA ARG A 213 2.64 -23.46 20.74
C ARG A 213 2.97 -22.66 19.47
N LYS A 214 3.55 -23.30 18.44
CA LYS A 214 3.66 -22.70 17.11
C LYS A 214 2.30 -22.53 16.44
N ILE A 215 1.30 -23.34 16.75
CA ILE A 215 0.03 -23.30 16.03
C ILE A 215 -0.85 -22.20 16.64
N ARG A 216 -1.24 -21.21 15.82
CA ARG A 216 -2.16 -20.13 16.21
C ARG A 216 -3.60 -20.55 15.96
N LEU A 217 -4.13 -21.42 16.83
CA LEU A 217 -5.47 -22.01 16.70
C LEU A 217 -6.58 -20.96 16.57
N ASN A 218 -6.45 -19.83 17.26
CA ASN A 218 -7.40 -18.71 17.19
C ASN A 218 -7.49 -18.05 15.80
N ARG A 219 -6.52 -18.29 14.91
CA ARG A 219 -6.51 -17.77 13.53
C ARG A 219 -6.95 -18.81 12.51
N MET A 220 -6.93 -20.09 12.85
CA MET A 220 -7.33 -21.14 11.92
C MET A 220 -8.84 -21.09 11.70
N PHE A 221 -9.23 -21.36 10.46
CA PHE A 221 -10.61 -21.35 9.97
C PHE A 221 -11.35 -20.02 10.12
N MET A 222 -10.65 -18.93 10.44
CA MET A 222 -11.22 -17.59 10.36
C MET A 222 -11.58 -17.25 8.92
N LYS A 223 -12.80 -16.77 8.71
CA LYS A 223 -13.23 -16.20 7.44
C LYS A 223 -12.51 -14.88 7.20
N ILE A 224 -11.96 -14.72 6.01
CA ILE A 224 -11.40 -13.46 5.52
C ILE A 224 -12.59 -12.65 5.00
N ARG A 225 -12.76 -11.43 5.52
CA ARG A 225 -13.82 -10.51 5.08
C ARG A 225 -13.35 -9.75 3.85
#